data_AF-A0A963EFT1-F1
#
_entry.id   AF-A0A963EFT1-F1
#
_cell.length_a   1.000
_cell.length_b   1.000
_cell.length_c   1.000
_cell.angle_alpha   90.00
_cell.angle_beta   90.00
_cell.angle_gamma   90.00
#
_symmetry.space_group_name_H-M   'P 1'
#
loop_
_entity.id
_entity.type
_entity.pdbx_description
1 polymer ?
#
loop_
_entity_poly.entity_id
_entity_poly.type
_entity_poly.pdbx_seq_one_letter_code
_entity_poly.pdbx_strand_id
1 'polypeptide(L)'
;RGLKPNAGGDETPVNGPNPRETNNYGQIVRWRPHGEDHAGNGFDWDLYVMAGNPEVYNNVYGGSGNVTPGNMFNSPDGMAFDQNGLVWIQTDGDDSNAGDFAGMGNNQMLVGDPATGEIARFLTGPNGCEVTGLAWSSDRRTMFVGIQHPGGHWPDGGDVLPRSSVIAVKRDDNGLVG
;
A
#
# COMPACT_ATOMS: atom_id res chain seq x y z
N ARG A 1 11.85 -5.80 12.33
CA ARG A 1 12.52 -7.12 12.45
C ARG A 1 13.84 -6.89 13.19
N GLY A 2 14.57 -7.91 13.62
CA GLY A 2 15.88 -7.77 14.27
C GLY A 2 15.89 -7.16 15.68
N LEU A 3 14.82 -6.47 16.11
CA LEU A 3 14.74 -5.79 17.40
C LEU A 3 14.00 -6.58 18.48
N LYS A 4 12.94 -7.31 18.09
CA LYS A 4 12.05 -8.01 19.01
C LYS A 4 11.70 -9.40 18.49
N PRO A 5 11.51 -10.39 19.38
CA PRO A 5 10.94 -11.68 19.00
C PRO A 5 9.52 -11.55 18.44
N ASN A 6 9.06 -12.59 17.74
CA ASN A 6 7.64 -12.72 17.39
C ASN A 6 6.79 -13.02 18.65
N ALA A 7 5.47 -13.11 18.51
CA ALA A 7 4.59 -13.41 19.65
C ALA A 7 4.86 -14.78 20.32
N GLY A 8 5.49 -15.71 19.60
CA GLY A 8 5.93 -17.01 20.12
C GLY A 8 7.31 -16.99 20.81
N GLY A 9 8.01 -15.86 20.79
CA GLY A 9 9.36 -15.72 21.37
C GLY A 9 10.50 -16.07 20.42
N ASP A 10 10.23 -16.41 19.15
CA ASP A 10 11.30 -16.67 18.17
C ASP A 10 11.95 -15.38 17.74
N GLU A 11 13.28 -15.41 17.57
CA GLU A 11 14.02 -14.30 16.99
C GLU A 11 13.51 -13.96 15.59
N THR A 12 13.60 -12.68 15.23
CA THR A 12 13.15 -12.20 13.91
C THR A 12 14.30 -11.60 13.11
N PRO A 13 15.38 -12.35 12.82
CA PRO A 13 16.61 -11.80 12.25
C PRO A 13 16.37 -11.09 10.91
N VAL A 14 17.28 -10.19 10.56
CA VAL A 14 17.30 -9.51 9.28
C VAL A 14 17.81 -10.48 8.21
N ASN A 15 16.92 -11.03 7.39
CA ASN A 15 17.26 -11.96 6.32
C ASN A 15 16.13 -12.09 5.28
N GLY A 16 16.46 -12.66 4.12
CA GLY A 16 15.48 -13.06 3.09
C GLY A 16 14.46 -11.94 2.77
N PRO A 17 13.14 -12.19 2.92
CA PRO A 17 12.09 -11.21 2.60
C PRO A 17 11.98 -10.08 3.64
N ASN A 18 12.85 -10.05 4.64
CA ASN A 18 12.89 -9.08 5.73
C ASN A 18 14.27 -8.40 5.82
N PRO A 19 14.71 -7.63 4.81
CA PRO A 19 16.09 -7.17 4.70
C PRO A 19 16.44 -5.94 5.55
N ARG A 20 15.52 -5.46 6.41
CA ARG A 20 15.72 -4.28 7.28
C ARG A 20 15.46 -4.61 8.75
N GLU A 21 16.31 -4.10 9.63
CA GLU A 21 16.17 -4.18 11.09
C GLU A 21 14.97 -3.34 11.55
N THR A 22 15.10 -2.01 11.59
CA THR A 22 14.03 -1.08 11.99
C THR A 22 13.11 -0.72 10.82
N ASN A 23 12.34 -1.69 10.36
CA ASN A 23 11.48 -1.51 9.19
C ASN A 23 10.18 -0.78 9.52
N ASN A 24 10.18 0.56 9.39
CA ASN A 24 9.00 1.40 9.59
C ASN A 24 8.16 1.63 8.31
N TYR A 25 8.64 1.19 7.15
CA TYR A 25 7.98 1.47 5.87
C TYR A 25 7.25 0.26 5.27
N GLY A 26 7.70 -0.96 5.55
CA GLY A 26 7.13 -2.18 4.97
C GLY A 26 7.63 -2.51 3.56
N GLN A 27 7.08 -3.59 3.00
CA GLN A 27 7.46 -4.16 1.71
C GLN A 27 6.37 -5.11 1.21
N ILE A 28 6.30 -5.32 -0.10
CA ILE A 28 5.39 -6.30 -0.71
C ILE A 28 6.23 -7.48 -1.21
N VAL A 29 5.99 -8.66 -0.64
CA VAL A 29 6.60 -9.92 -1.07
C VAL A 29 5.73 -10.54 -2.16
N ARG A 30 6.35 -11.06 -3.20
CA ARG A 30 5.70 -11.83 -4.27
C ARG A 30 6.31 -13.22 -4.34
N TRP A 31 5.50 -14.23 -4.62
CA TRP A 31 5.98 -15.58 -4.88
C TRP A 31 5.26 -16.22 -6.07
N ARG A 32 5.95 -17.13 -6.75
CA ARG A 32 5.43 -17.93 -7.85
C ARG A 32 5.61 -19.41 -7.53
N PRO A 33 4.53 -20.21 -7.44
CA PRO A 33 4.67 -21.65 -7.24
C PRO A 33 5.38 -22.28 -8.44
N HIS A 34 6.25 -23.26 -8.16
CA HIS A 34 6.96 -24.00 -9.21
C HIS A 34 5.97 -24.68 -10.15
N GLY A 35 6.21 -24.56 -11.47
CA GLY A 35 5.32 -25.14 -12.48
C GLY A 35 3.91 -24.55 -12.51
N GLU A 36 3.68 -23.40 -11.85
CA GLU A 36 2.35 -22.78 -11.70
C GLU A 36 1.34 -23.65 -10.94
N ASP A 37 1.83 -24.65 -10.20
CA ASP A 37 1.00 -25.54 -9.41
C ASP A 37 0.79 -24.97 -8.01
N HIS A 38 -0.39 -24.38 -7.78
CA HIS A 38 -0.78 -23.85 -6.48
C HIS A 38 -0.96 -24.92 -5.39
N ALA A 39 -0.98 -26.21 -5.73
CA ALA A 39 -0.94 -27.31 -4.77
C ALA A 39 0.49 -27.77 -4.43
N GLY A 40 1.50 -27.25 -5.15
CA GLY A 40 2.90 -27.57 -4.93
C GLY A 40 3.50 -26.95 -3.67
N ASN A 41 4.54 -27.58 -3.13
CA ASN A 41 5.22 -27.14 -1.90
C ASN A 41 6.45 -26.24 -2.14
N GLY A 42 6.71 -25.86 -3.39
CA GLY A 42 7.89 -25.06 -3.77
C GLY A 42 7.49 -23.80 -4.50
N PHE A 43 8.22 -22.72 -4.25
CA PHE A 43 8.03 -21.42 -4.89
C PHE A 43 9.34 -20.65 -4.97
N ASP A 44 9.44 -19.83 -6.01
CA ASP A 44 10.39 -18.73 -6.08
C ASP A 44 9.73 -17.47 -5.48
N TRP A 45 10.51 -16.58 -4.89
CA TRP A 45 10.00 -15.32 -4.35
C TRP A 45 10.91 -14.14 -4.66
N ASP A 46 10.32 -12.95 -4.68
CA ASP A 46 11.00 -11.67 -4.80
C ASP A 46 10.30 -10.60 -3.94
N LEU A 47 10.97 -9.46 -3.79
CA LEU A 47 10.38 -8.26 -3.20
C LEU A 47 9.92 -7.35 -4.33
N TYR A 48 8.62 -7.35 -4.60
CA TYR A 48 8.02 -6.49 -5.62
C TYR A 48 8.33 -5.02 -5.38
N VAL A 49 8.25 -4.60 -4.11
CA VAL A 49 8.67 -3.26 -3.68
C VAL A 49 9.13 -3.29 -2.23
N MET A 50 10.21 -2.58 -1.95
CA MET A 50 10.61 -2.16 -0.62
C MET A 50 10.16 -0.71 -0.46
N ALA A 51 9.09 -0.46 0.29
CA ALA A 51 8.61 0.90 0.56
C ALA A 51 9.66 1.68 1.36
N GLY A 52 9.71 3.00 1.20
CA GLY A 52 10.74 3.84 1.79
C GLY A 52 10.59 5.31 1.41
N ASN A 53 11.50 6.13 1.94
CA ASN A 53 11.52 7.57 1.69
C ASN A 53 12.85 7.99 1.03
N PRO A 54 12.91 8.07 -0.32
CA PRO A 54 14.13 8.44 -1.03
C PRO A 54 14.48 9.93 -0.92
N GLU A 55 13.59 10.77 -0.40
CA GLU A 55 13.88 12.19 -0.12
C GLU A 55 14.62 12.36 1.21
N VAL A 56 14.34 11.48 2.19
CA VAL A 56 14.97 11.51 3.52
C VAL A 56 16.22 10.63 3.59
N TYR A 57 16.23 9.50 2.87
CA TYR A 57 17.28 8.49 2.95
C TYR A 57 17.89 8.15 1.60
N ASN A 58 19.23 8.02 1.57
CA ASN A 58 20.00 7.55 0.41
C ASN A 58 20.54 6.11 0.59
N ASN A 59 19.93 5.33 1.48
CA ASN A 59 20.31 3.95 1.82
C ASN A 59 19.09 3.02 1.69
N VAL A 60 19.12 1.83 2.30
CA VAL A 60 18.03 0.84 2.25
C VAL A 60 16.67 1.35 2.77
N TYR A 61 16.64 2.45 3.53
CA TYR A 61 15.42 3.10 3.99
C TYR A 61 14.80 4.04 2.93
N GLY A 62 15.53 4.35 1.86
CA GLY A 62 15.03 5.08 0.70
C GLY A 62 14.07 4.27 -0.18
N GLY A 63 14.03 2.95 0.00
CA GLY A 63 13.20 2.03 -0.76
C GLY A 63 13.92 1.38 -1.96
N SER A 64 13.21 0.53 -2.69
CA SER A 64 13.71 -0.10 -3.92
C SER A 64 13.66 0.88 -5.11
N GLY A 65 14.29 0.51 -6.24
CA GLY A 65 14.42 1.40 -7.40
C GLY A 65 13.11 1.86 -8.07
N ASN A 66 11.98 1.23 -7.73
CA ASN A 66 10.64 1.63 -8.15
C ASN A 66 9.91 2.56 -7.15
N VAL A 67 10.56 2.92 -6.04
CA VAL A 67 10.11 3.98 -5.12
C VAL A 67 10.81 5.29 -5.49
N THR A 68 10.03 6.34 -5.64
CA THR A 68 10.45 7.67 -6.09
C THR A 68 9.81 8.73 -5.21
N PRO A 69 10.34 9.98 -5.20
CA PRO A 69 9.66 11.10 -4.53
C PRO A 69 8.20 11.28 -4.96
N GLY A 70 7.87 10.96 -6.22
CA GLY A 70 6.52 11.10 -6.76
C GLY A 70 5.52 10.05 -6.27
N ASN A 71 5.98 8.85 -5.89
CA ASN A 71 5.11 7.72 -5.56
C ASN A 71 5.36 7.11 -4.18
N MET A 72 6.29 7.63 -3.37
CA MET A 72 6.63 7.04 -2.07
C MET A 72 5.44 6.92 -1.12
N PHE A 73 5.45 5.85 -0.34
CA PHE A 73 4.42 5.48 0.63
C PHE A 73 5.05 4.65 1.76
N ASN A 74 4.29 4.45 2.84
CA ASN A 74 4.66 3.58 3.94
C ASN A 74 3.49 2.66 4.32
N SER A 75 3.81 1.54 4.97
CA SER A 75 2.86 0.55 5.49
C SER A 75 1.80 0.10 4.47
N PRO A 76 2.21 -0.54 3.34
CA PRO A 76 1.23 -1.20 2.48
C PRO A 76 0.47 -2.27 3.28
N ASP A 77 -0.85 -2.22 3.18
CA ASP A 77 -1.78 -3.13 3.86
C ASP A 77 -2.69 -3.80 2.81
N GLY A 78 -3.80 -3.15 2.45
CA GLY A 78 -4.80 -3.69 1.55
C GLY A 78 -4.27 -3.89 0.14
N MET A 79 -4.59 -5.02 -0.50
CA MET A 79 -4.26 -5.28 -1.89
C MET A 79 -5.38 -5.99 -2.65
N ALA A 80 -5.58 -5.62 -3.91
CA ALA A 80 -6.41 -6.38 -4.84
C ALA A 80 -5.91 -6.25 -6.29
N PHE A 81 -6.13 -7.30 -7.07
CA PHE A 81 -5.87 -7.25 -8.51
C PHE A 81 -7.12 -6.85 -9.28
N ASP A 82 -6.94 -6.04 -10.31
CA ASP A 82 -7.99 -5.79 -11.30
C ASP A 82 -7.93 -6.78 -12.48
N GLN A 83 -8.85 -6.62 -13.43
CA GLN A 83 -8.95 -7.48 -14.61
C GLN A 83 -7.81 -7.27 -15.63
N ASN A 84 -7.08 -6.17 -15.53
CA ASN A 84 -5.93 -5.84 -16.37
C ASN A 84 -4.63 -6.40 -15.78
N GLY A 85 -4.69 -6.97 -14.58
CA GLY A 85 -3.55 -7.54 -13.88
C GLY A 85 -2.74 -6.52 -13.07
N LEU A 86 -3.26 -5.30 -12.90
CA LEU A 86 -2.62 -4.31 -12.03
C LEU A 86 -2.92 -4.62 -10.58
N VAL A 87 -1.95 -4.35 -9.71
CA VAL A 87 -2.09 -4.47 -8.26
C VAL A 87 -2.46 -3.11 -7.67
N TRP A 88 -3.61 -3.04 -7.02
CA TRP A 88 -4.02 -1.89 -6.23
C TRP A 88 -3.50 -2.07 -4.80
N ILE A 89 -2.82 -1.06 -4.28
CA ILE A 89 -2.11 -1.09 -2.99
C ILE A 89 -2.69 0.01 -2.11
N GLN A 90 -3.18 -0.33 -0.92
CA GLN A 90 -3.77 0.60 0.04
C GLN A 90 -2.86 0.70 1.27
N THR A 91 -2.80 1.86 1.92
CA THR A 91 -1.89 2.09 3.04
C THR A 91 -2.61 2.32 4.36
N ASP A 92 -2.06 1.75 5.43
CA ASP A 92 -2.33 2.07 6.84
C ASP A 92 -1.01 2.44 7.53
N GLY A 93 -0.54 3.63 7.19
CA GLY A 93 0.75 4.16 7.57
C GLY A 93 0.69 5.35 8.49
N ASP A 94 1.87 5.80 8.88
CA ASP A 94 2.06 7.06 9.58
C ASP A 94 1.76 8.22 8.61
N ASP A 95 0.78 9.05 8.99
CA ASP A 95 0.28 10.19 8.23
C ASP A 95 0.77 11.54 8.80
N SER A 96 1.76 11.55 9.68
CA SER A 96 2.32 12.77 10.27
C SER A 96 2.96 13.71 9.25
N ASN A 97 3.35 13.16 8.08
CA ASN A 97 4.05 13.86 7.02
C ASN A 97 5.31 14.59 7.53
N ALA A 98 6.01 14.00 8.50
CA ALA A 98 7.18 14.54 9.15
C ALA A 98 8.24 13.46 9.43
N GLY A 99 9.47 13.88 9.69
CA GLY A 99 10.59 12.96 9.95
C GLY A 99 10.77 11.94 8.82
N ASP A 100 10.79 10.65 9.18
CA ASP A 100 10.89 9.52 8.25
C ASP A 100 9.78 9.53 7.17
N PHE A 101 8.62 10.08 7.49
CA PHE A 101 7.43 10.09 6.62
C PHE A 101 7.21 11.43 5.91
N ALA A 102 8.18 12.35 5.99
CA ALA A 102 8.10 13.64 5.33
C ALA A 102 7.86 13.50 3.82
N GLY A 103 6.85 14.20 3.30
CA GLY A 103 6.44 14.17 1.89
C GLY A 103 5.45 13.07 1.52
N MET A 104 5.16 12.10 2.40
CA MET A 104 4.22 11.01 2.09
C MET A 104 2.75 11.42 2.22
N GLY A 105 2.45 12.40 3.09
CA GLY A 105 1.09 12.87 3.33
C GLY A 105 0.19 11.84 4.03
N ASN A 106 -1.12 11.96 3.80
CA ASN A 106 -2.10 11.02 4.35
C ASN A 106 -2.00 9.64 3.68
N ASN A 107 -2.65 8.66 4.30
CA ASN A 107 -2.86 7.35 3.70
C ASN A 107 -3.52 7.44 2.32
N GLN A 108 -3.21 6.45 1.49
CA GLN A 108 -3.36 6.54 0.05
C GLN A 108 -3.66 5.17 -0.56
N MET A 109 -4.05 5.20 -1.83
CA MET A 109 -4.08 4.01 -2.66
C MET A 109 -3.29 4.28 -3.93
N LEU A 110 -2.44 3.30 -4.26
CA LEU A 110 -1.58 3.29 -5.43
C LEU A 110 -2.03 2.17 -6.37
N VAL A 111 -1.59 2.25 -7.60
CA VAL A 111 -1.69 1.18 -8.59
C VAL A 111 -0.29 0.83 -9.06
N GLY A 112 0.01 -0.46 -9.13
CA GLY A 112 1.28 -0.97 -9.60
C GLY A 112 1.11 -1.97 -10.74
N ASP A 113 2.07 -2.00 -11.64
CA ASP A 113 2.17 -3.01 -12.68
C ASP A 113 3.16 -4.11 -12.23
N PRO A 114 2.68 -5.33 -11.94
CA PRO A 114 3.55 -6.42 -11.51
C PRO A 114 4.61 -6.81 -12.54
N ALA A 115 4.38 -6.58 -13.83
CA ALA A 115 5.30 -6.97 -14.89
C ALA A 115 6.49 -6.00 -14.99
N THR A 116 6.24 -4.70 -14.84
CA THR A 116 7.26 -3.65 -15.00
C THR A 116 7.84 -3.14 -13.68
N GLY A 117 7.09 -3.30 -12.58
CA GLY A 117 7.43 -2.75 -11.28
C GLY A 117 7.02 -1.27 -11.11
N GLU A 118 6.42 -0.64 -12.11
CA GLU A 118 5.94 0.75 -12.03
C GLU A 118 4.85 0.87 -10.96
N ILE A 119 4.87 1.98 -10.21
CA ILE A 119 3.88 2.30 -9.17
C ILE A 119 3.50 3.77 -9.31
N ALA A 120 2.19 4.03 -9.36
CA ALA A 120 1.63 5.38 -9.40
C ALA A 120 0.63 5.58 -8.25
N ARG A 121 0.70 6.74 -7.58
CA ARG A 121 -0.31 7.12 -6.59
C ARG A 121 -1.61 7.48 -7.30
N PHE A 122 -2.72 6.86 -6.90
CA PHE A 122 -4.02 7.05 -7.54
C PHE A 122 -4.97 7.91 -6.69
N LEU A 123 -5.06 7.67 -5.37
CA LEU A 123 -5.83 8.52 -4.47
C LEU A 123 -5.12 8.76 -3.14
N THR A 124 -5.47 9.84 -2.47
CA THR A 124 -5.09 10.16 -1.09
C THR A 124 -6.37 10.36 -0.27
N GLY A 125 -6.45 9.70 0.88
CA GLY A 125 -7.58 9.77 1.80
C GLY A 125 -7.60 11.05 2.64
N PRO A 126 -8.70 11.31 3.36
CA PRO A 126 -8.78 12.40 4.32
C PRO A 126 -7.80 12.21 5.50
N ASN A 127 -7.61 13.28 6.27
CA ASN A 127 -6.77 13.31 7.46
C ASN A 127 -7.16 12.21 8.47
N GLY A 128 -6.17 11.52 9.05
CA GLY A 128 -6.37 10.52 10.10
C GLY A 128 -7.03 9.22 9.65
N CYS A 129 -7.32 9.04 8.36
CA CYS A 129 -7.85 7.77 7.85
C CYS A 129 -6.72 6.79 7.50
N GLU A 130 -7.08 5.52 7.42
CA GLU A 130 -6.43 4.57 6.52
C GLU A 130 -7.31 4.37 5.27
N VAL A 131 -6.69 3.96 4.17
CA VAL A 131 -7.41 3.53 2.97
C VAL A 131 -7.43 2.00 2.99
N THR A 132 -8.62 1.40 2.94
CA THR A 132 -8.77 -0.05 3.09
C THR A 132 -10.05 -0.56 2.46
N GLY A 133 -10.05 -1.81 2.00
CA GLY A 133 -11.20 -2.42 1.33
C GLY A 133 -11.38 -1.90 -0.10
N LEU A 134 -11.53 -2.82 -1.04
CA LEU A 134 -11.59 -2.52 -2.45
C LEU A 134 -12.52 -3.50 -3.17
N ALA A 135 -13.47 -2.96 -3.93
CA ALA A 135 -14.34 -3.73 -4.81
C ALA A 135 -14.64 -2.94 -6.08
N TRP A 136 -15.20 -3.61 -7.09
CA TRP A 136 -15.65 -2.97 -8.32
C TRP A 136 -17.09 -3.34 -8.63
N SER A 137 -17.80 -2.44 -9.31
CA SER A 137 -19.03 -2.79 -10.00
C SER A 137 -18.78 -3.89 -11.04
N SER A 138 -19.83 -4.64 -11.39
CA SER A 138 -19.72 -5.73 -12.36
C SER A 138 -19.26 -5.26 -13.75
N ASP A 139 -19.61 -4.04 -14.14
CA ASP A 139 -19.18 -3.40 -15.38
C ASP A 139 -17.80 -2.73 -15.30
N ARG A 140 -17.15 -2.75 -14.12
CA ARG A 140 -15.82 -2.20 -13.84
C ARG A 140 -15.68 -0.69 -14.09
N ARG A 141 -16.80 0.04 -14.14
CA ARG A 141 -16.83 1.51 -14.28
C ARG A 141 -16.88 2.26 -12.95
N THR A 142 -17.09 1.52 -11.85
CA THR A 142 -17.09 2.05 -10.49
C THR A 142 -16.15 1.23 -9.63
N MET A 143 -15.27 1.93 -8.92
CA MET A 143 -14.42 1.35 -7.88
C MET A 143 -14.96 1.80 -6.52
N PHE A 144 -15.20 0.86 -5.62
CA PHE A 144 -15.63 1.12 -4.25
C PHE A 144 -14.44 0.98 -3.32
N VAL A 145 -14.12 2.06 -2.59
CA VAL A 145 -12.94 2.13 -1.71
C VAL A 145 -13.41 2.49 -0.31
N GLY A 146 -12.94 1.76 0.70
CA GLY A 146 -13.20 2.13 2.09
C GLY A 146 -12.24 3.20 2.58
N ILE A 147 -12.80 4.13 3.35
CA ILE A 147 -12.08 5.14 4.13
C ILE A 147 -12.41 4.83 5.59
N GLN A 148 -11.44 4.30 6.32
CA GLN A 148 -11.65 3.86 7.70
C GLN A 148 -11.13 4.92 8.68
N HIS A 149 -11.87 5.09 9.78
CA HIS A 149 -11.56 5.95 10.93
C HIS A 149 -11.07 7.36 10.59
N PRO A 150 -11.69 8.08 9.64
CA PRO A 150 -11.26 9.43 9.30
C PRO A 150 -11.26 10.32 10.54
N GLY A 151 -10.27 11.19 10.64
CA GLY A 151 -10.26 12.29 11.60
C GLY A 151 -11.11 13.48 11.15
N GLY A 152 -11.20 14.49 12.01
CA GLY A 152 -11.87 15.76 11.68
C GLY A 152 -13.37 15.60 11.48
N HIS A 153 -13.87 16.00 10.31
CA HIS A 153 -15.30 16.11 10.01
C HIS A 153 -15.72 15.44 8.69
N TRP A 154 -14.86 14.59 8.12
CA TRP A 154 -15.16 13.91 6.85
C TRP A 154 -16.23 12.82 7.02
N PRO A 155 -17.17 12.61 6.07
CA PRO A 155 -17.22 13.23 4.73
C PRO A 155 -18.02 14.53 4.66
N ASP A 156 -18.89 14.79 5.64
CA ASP A 156 -19.93 15.82 5.53
C ASP A 156 -19.41 17.25 5.81
N GLY A 157 -18.27 17.40 6.49
CA GLY A 157 -17.65 18.68 6.83
C GLY A 157 -18.35 19.44 7.95
N GLY A 158 -17.96 20.71 8.16
CA GLY A 158 -18.53 21.53 9.24
C GLY A 158 -18.15 21.01 10.62
N ASP A 159 -19.12 20.95 11.55
CA ASP A 159 -18.92 20.52 12.94
C ASP A 159 -19.40 19.08 13.22
N VAL A 160 -19.67 18.29 12.17
CA VAL A 160 -20.20 16.92 12.32
C VAL A 160 -19.10 15.92 12.70
N LEU A 161 -19.46 14.86 13.44
CA LEU A 161 -18.51 13.80 13.76
C LEU A 161 -18.08 13.06 12.49
N PRO A 162 -16.80 12.65 12.39
CA PRO A 162 -16.30 11.97 11.22
C PRO A 162 -16.85 10.55 11.15
N ARG A 163 -17.00 10.03 9.93
CA ARG A 163 -17.66 8.74 9.68
C ARG A 163 -16.88 7.92 8.67
N SER A 164 -16.44 6.72 9.08
CA SER A 164 -15.95 5.71 8.14
C SER A 164 -17.00 5.50 7.04
N SER A 165 -16.56 5.48 5.79
CA SER A 165 -17.48 5.41 4.64
C SER A 165 -16.86 4.63 3.50
N VAL A 166 -17.71 4.09 2.63
CA VAL A 166 -17.30 3.56 1.32
C VAL A 166 -17.56 4.64 0.28
N ILE A 167 -16.52 5.03 -0.46
CA ILE A 167 -16.63 5.96 -1.58
C ILE A 167 -16.78 5.21 -2.90
N ALA A 168 -17.46 5.82 -3.86
CA ALA A 168 -17.55 5.34 -5.23
C ALA A 168 -16.70 6.24 -6.13
N VAL A 169 -15.61 5.69 -6.68
CA VAL A 169 -14.74 6.36 -7.64
C VAL A 169 -15.17 5.98 -9.06
N LYS A 170 -15.36 7.00 -9.89
CA LYS A 170 -15.76 6.87 -11.30
C LYS A 170 -14.97 7.85 -12.15
N ARG A 171 -14.78 7.50 -13.42
CA ARG A 171 -14.31 8.46 -14.42
C ARG A 171 -15.48 9.30 -14.94
N ASP A 172 -15.22 10.57 -15.23
CA ASP A 172 -16.22 11.48 -15.80
C ASP A 172 -16.72 11.04 -17.18
N ASP A 173 -15.85 10.39 -17.97
CA ASP A 173 -16.20 9.80 -19.26
C ASP A 173 -16.91 8.43 -19.14
N ASN A 174 -17.23 8.02 -17.91
CA ASN A 174 -17.80 6.72 -17.56
C ASN A 174 -16.97 5.53 -18.06
N GLY A 175 -15.67 5.71 -18.34
CA GLY A 175 -14.75 4.65 -18.75
C GLY A 175 -14.46 3.63 -17.63
N LEU A 176 -13.67 2.61 -17.95
CA LEU A 176 -13.16 1.66 -16.96
C LEU A 176 -12.22 2.36 -15.98
N VAL A 177 -12.33 2.05 -14.69
CA VAL A 177 -11.38 2.55 -13.66
C VAL A 177 -10.19 1.60 -13.61
N GLY A 178 -8.98 2.14 -13.83
CA GLY A 178 -7.80 1.35 -14.18
C GLY A 178 -7.76 1.06 -15.67
#